data_AF-A0A8S9GQN1-F1
#
_entry.id   AF-A0A8S9GQN1-F1
#
_cell.length_a   1.000
_cell.length_b   1.000
_cell.length_c   1.000
_cell.angle_alpha   90.00
_cell.angle_beta   90.00
_cell.angle_gamma   90.00
#
_symmetry.space_group_name_H-M   'P 1'
#
loop_
_entity.id
_entity.type
_entity.pdbx_description
1 polymer ?
#
loop_
_entity_poly.entity_id
_entity_poly.type
_entity_poly.pdbx_seq_one_letter_code
_entity_poly.pdbx_strand_id
1 'polypeptide(L)' 'MASDGKDGKLLSEYQSMWNIKMQDLAMKEKLSKMKLLNSLLAKTESLLDYEEALKKKLITDLLSN' A
#
# COMPACT_ATOMS: atom_id res chain seq x y z
N MET A 1 40.61 -2.30 -19.67
CA MET A 1 39.13 -2.36 -19.63
C MET A 1 38.73 -2.38 -18.17
N ALA A 2 38.24 -1.26 -17.63
CA ALA A 2 37.78 -1.17 -16.25
C ALA A 2 36.64 -0.14 -16.20
N SER A 3 35.47 -0.52 -16.71
CA SER A 3 34.23 0.27 -16.58
C SER A 3 33.16 -0.44 -15.73
N ASP A 4 33.35 -1.73 -15.40
CA ASP A 4 32.26 -2.54 -14.84
C ASP A 4 31.98 -2.28 -13.34
N GLY A 5 32.87 -1.58 -12.62
CA GLY A 5 32.72 -1.34 -11.18
C GLY A 5 31.76 -0.20 -10.81
N LYS A 6 31.52 0.77 -11.71
CA LYS A 6 30.65 1.93 -11.42
C LYS A 6 29.20 1.66 -11.79
N ASP A 7 28.97 0.96 -12.91
CA ASP A 7 27.64 0.66 -13.43
C ASP A 7 26.92 -0.38 -12.56
N GLY A 8 27.64 -1.37 -12.02
CA GLY A 8 27.09 -2.34 -11.08
C GLY A 8 26.67 -1.72 -9.73
N LYS A 9 27.42 -0.72 -9.25
CA LYS A 9 27.09 0.02 -8.02
C LYS A 9 25.84 0.88 -8.21
N LEU A 10 25.77 1.62 -9.33
CA LEU A 10 24.58 2.39 -9.70
C LEU A 10 23.34 1.50 -9.83
N LEU A 11 23.45 0.36 -10.52
CA LEU A 11 22.34 -0.57 -10.67
C LEU A 11 21.83 -1.11 -9.31
N SER A 12 22.76 -1.45 -8.41
CA SER A 12 22.41 -1.89 -7.05
C SER A 12 21.70 -0.79 -6.24
N GLU A 13 22.16 0.46 -6.35
CA GLU A 13 21.52 1.61 -5.71
C GLU A 13 20.11 1.87 -6.28
N TYR A 14 19.95 1.79 -7.60
CA TYR A 14 18.63 1.92 -8.25
C TYR A 14 17.67 0.80 -7.82
N GLN A 15 18.15 -0.44 -7.74
CA GLN A 15 17.34 -1.57 -7.30
C GLN A 15 16.91 -1.43 -5.84
N SER A 16 17.81 -0.95 -4.97
CA SER A 16 17.50 -0.65 -3.57
C SER A 16 16.44 0.44 -3.46
N MET A 17 16.61 1.55 -4.19
CA MET A 17 15.66 2.66 -4.21
C MET A 17 14.29 2.22 -4.76
N TRP A 18 14.28 1.39 -5.81
CA TRP A 18 13.05 0.82 -6.35
C TRP A 18 12.33 -0.06 -5.33
N ASN A 19 13.05 -0.93 -4.62
CA ASN A 19 12.47 -1.77 -3.59
C ASN A 19 11.84 -0.95 -2.45
N ILE A 20 12.55 0.08 -1.98
CA ILE A 20 12.02 1.01 -0.96
C ILE A 20 10.75 1.70 -1.47
N LYS A 21 10.76 2.17 -2.72
CA LYS A 21 9.59 2.81 -3.34
C LYS A 21 8.39 1.86 -3.45
N MET A 22 8.62 0.60 -3.82
CA MET A 22 7.57 -0.41 -3.88
C MET A 22 6.98 -0.71 -2.50
N GLN A 23 7.81 -0.81 -1.47
CA GLN A 23 7.35 -0.97 -0.08
C GLN A 23 6.56 0.24 0.40
N ASP A 24 7.02 1.46 0.11
CA ASP A 24 6.30 2.70 0.44
C ASP A 24 4.94 2.77 -0.27
N LEU A 25 4.87 2.40 -1.55
CA LEU A 25 3.61 2.33 -2.29
C LEU A 25 2.63 1.31 -1.68
N ALA A 26 3.11 0.12 -1.30
CA ALA A 26 2.29 -0.89 -0.64
C ALA A 26 1.77 -0.39 0.72
N MET A 27 2.62 0.28 1.51
CA MET A 27 2.23 0.89 2.78
C MET A 27 1.21 2.02 2.59
N LYS A 28 1.37 2.87 1.56
CA LYS A 28 0.42 3.93 1.21
C LYS A 28 -0.92 3.38 0.77
N GLU A 29 -0.94 2.29 0.00
CA GLU A 29 -2.18 1.60 -0.37
C GLU A 29 -2.89 1.08 0.88
N LYS A 30 -2.17 0.39 1.78
CA LYS A 30 -2.72 -0.11 3.05
C LYS A 30 -3.27 1.04 3.91
N LEU A 31 -2.53 2.14 4.03
CA LEU A 31 -2.96 3.32 4.77
C LEU A 31 -4.21 3.95 4.16
N SER A 32 -4.32 3.97 2.83
CA SER A 32 -5.49 4.51 2.12
C SER A 32 -6.73 3.66 2.39
N LYS A 33 -6.60 2.32 2.36
CA LYS A 33 -7.68 1.39 2.74
C LYS A 33 -8.13 1.59 4.18
N MET A 34 -7.18 1.75 5.11
CA MET A 34 -7.48 2.03 6.53
C MET A 34 -8.20 3.38 6.72
N LYS A 35 -7.77 4.44 6.03
CA LYS A 35 -8.43 5.74 6.08
C LYS A 35 -9.87 5.68 5.57
N LEU A 36 -10.09 4.97 4.46
CA LEU A 36 -11.44 4.74 3.92
C LEU A 36 -12.31 3.97 4.91
N LEU A 37 -11.79 2.90 5.50
CA LEU A 37 -12.49 2.12 6.52
C LEU A 37 -12.86 2.99 7.73
N ASN A 38 -11.93 3.81 8.24
CA ASN A 38 -12.21 4.74 9.34
C ASN A 38 -13.30 5.76 8.96
N SER A 39 -13.31 6.25 7.72
CA SER A 39 -14.36 7.15 7.25
C SER A 39 -15.72 6.46 7.20
N LEU A 40 -15.78 5.18 6.80
CA LEU A 40 -17.02 4.39 6.81
C LEU A 40 -17.48 4.10 8.25
N LEU A 41 -16.56 3.82 9.16
CA LEU A 41 -16.85 3.59 10.58
C LEU A 41 -17.28 4.85 11.33
N ALA A 42 -16.79 6.02 10.91
CA ALA A 42 -17.14 7.30 11.50
C ALA A 42 -18.54 7.80 11.08
N LYS A 43 -19.14 7.20 10.04
CA LYS A 43 -20.52 7.51 9.68
C LYS A 43 -21.44 7.02 10.79
N THR A 44 -22.18 7.95 11.38
CA THR A 44 -23.19 7.68 12.42
C THR A 44 -24.53 7.25 11.82
N GLU A 45 -24.71 7.42 10.51
CA GLU A 45 -25.88 6.95 9.76
C GLU A 45 -25.76 5.46 9.42
N SER A 46 -26.89 4.80 9.16
CA SER A 46 -26.89 3.44 8.66
C SER A 46 -26.20 3.39 7.31
N LEU A 47 -25.11 2.63 7.22
CA LEU A 47 -24.41 2.36 5.96
C LEU A 47 -25.37 1.72 4.96
N LEU A 48 -25.29 2.15 3.71
CA LEU A 48 -26.01 1.50 2.62
C LEU A 48 -25.44 0.09 2.38
N ASP A 49 -26.22 -0.81 1.79
CA ASP A 49 -25.81 -2.22 1.61
C ASP A 49 -24.46 -2.36 0.90
N TYR A 50 -24.19 -1.49 -0.09
CA TYR A 50 -22.90 -1.49 -0.80
C TYR A 50 -21.74 -0.97 0.07
N GLU A 51 -22.01 -0.06 1.01
CA GLU A 51 -21.02 0.47 1.94
C GLU A 51 -20.67 -0.56 3.02
N GLU A 52 -21.66 -1.31 3.50
CA GLU A 52 -21.42 -2.43 4.42
C GLU A 52 -20.64 -3.56 3.72
N ALA A 53 -21.01 -3.90 2.47
CA ALA A 53 -20.25 -4.86 1.68
C ALA A 53 -18.79 -4.40 1.46
N LEU A 54 -18.58 -3.12 1.15
CA LEU A 54 -17.25 -2.53 1.00
C LEU A 54 -16.47 -2.56 2.32
N LYS A 55 -17.10 -2.18 3.43
CA LYS A 55 -16.51 -2.22 4.78
C LYS A 55 -16.06 -3.63 5.15
N LYS A 56 -16.91 -4.65 4.96
CA LYS A 56 -16.56 -6.05 5.18
C LYS A 56 -15.35 -6.48 4.32
N LYS A 57 -15.36 -6.13 3.04
CA LYS A 57 -14.25 -6.43 2.13
C LYS A 57 -12.94 -5.78 2.59
N LEU A 58 -12.99 -4.49 2.97
CA LEU A 58 -11.81 -3.77 3.47
C LEU A 58 -11.26 -4.39 4.76
N ILE A 59 -12.12 -4.82 5.68
CA ILE A 59 -11.71 -5.50 6.91
C ILE A 59 -11.01 -6.83 6.57
N THR A 60 -11.61 -7.65 5.70
CA THR A 60 -11.00 -8.91 5.25
C THR A 60 -9.66 -8.68 4.58
N ASP A 61 -9.58 -7.74 3.64
CA ASP A 61 -8.34 -7.42 2.91
C ASP A 61 -7.24 -6.91 3.85
N LEU A 62 -7.59 -6.20 4.93
CA LEU A 62 -6.62 -5.69 5.91
C LEU A 62 -6.17 -6.76 6.93
N LEU A 63 -7.03 -7.73 7.25
CA LEU A 63 -6.75 -8.81 8.22
C LEU A 63 -6.15 -10.07 7.59
N SER A 64 -6.27 -10.25 6.27
CA SER A 64 -5.77 -11.45 5.57
C SER A 64 -4.28 -11.37 5.21
N ASN A 65 -3.53 -10.43 5.80
CA ASN A 65 -2.13 -10.14 5.48
C ASN A 65 -1.20 -10.27 6.68
#